data_AF-A0AAW6IMC9-F1
#
_entry.id   AF-A0AAW6IMC9-F1
#
_cell.length_a   1.000
_cell.length_b   1.000
_cell.length_c   1.000
_cell.angle_alpha   90.00
_cell.angle_beta   90.00
_cell.angle_gamma   90.00
#
_symmetry.space_group_name_H-M   'P 1'
#
loop_
_entity.id
_entity.type
_entity.pdbx_description
1 polymer ?
#
loop_
_entity_poly.entity_id
_entity_poly.type
_entity_poly.pdbx_seq_one_letter_code
_entity_poly.pdbx_strand_id
1 'polypeptide(L)'
;MKVQINRDLIRLIEEYAGSLDAFSDIENISLYHDLSIYGDGANELLSKYSSLFNVSMNEFHFNDYFPEEGDEISDFIKGLFKGKEKKYKPLTIGDLQQGIINKKLN
;
A
#
# COMPACT_ATOMS: atom_id res chain seq x y z
N MET A 1 -15.60 1.60 -18.46
CA MET A 1 -15.18 0.54 -17.50
C MET A 1 -13.85 0.87 -16.83
N LYS A 2 -12.73 1.05 -17.57
CA LYS A 2 -11.43 1.45 -16.97
C LYS A 2 -11.48 2.74 -16.13
N VAL A 3 -12.14 3.78 -16.63
CA VAL A 3 -12.26 5.07 -15.92
C VAL A 3 -12.98 4.94 -14.58
N GLN A 4 -14.03 4.11 -14.51
CA GLN A 4 -14.79 3.90 -13.28
C GLN A 4 -13.94 3.16 -12.23
N ILE A 5 -13.22 2.11 -12.66
CA ILE A 5 -12.30 1.35 -11.80
C ILE A 5 -11.25 2.27 -11.18
N ASN A 6 -10.62 3.13 -11.99
CA ASN A 6 -9.62 4.06 -11.48
C ASN A 6 -10.24 5.04 -10.48
N ARG A 7 -11.42 5.59 -10.76
CA ARG A 7 -12.10 6.49 -9.82
C ARG A 7 -12.42 5.82 -8.48
N ASP A 8 -12.89 4.58 -8.52
CA ASP A 8 -13.26 3.85 -7.31
C ASP A 8 -12.03 3.43 -6.50
N LEU A 9 -10.93 3.07 -7.16
CA LEU A 9 -9.65 2.79 -6.50
C LEU A 9 -9.08 4.04 -5.84
N ILE A 10 -9.08 5.18 -6.54
CA ILE A 10 -8.58 6.44 -5.97
C ILE A 10 -9.41 6.85 -4.77
N ARG A 11 -10.74 6.78 -4.88
CA ARG A 11 -11.63 7.07 -3.75
C ARG A 11 -11.34 6.18 -2.54
N LEU A 12 -11.11 4.89 -2.75
CA LEU A 12 -10.74 3.97 -1.68
C LEU A 12 -9.43 4.40 -1.00
N ILE A 13 -8.41 4.79 -1.78
CA ILE A 13 -7.13 5.23 -1.22
C ILE A 13 -7.29 6.56 -0.46
N GLU A 14 -8.09 7.49 -0.98
CA GLU A 14 -8.36 8.77 -0.33
C GLU A 14 -9.09 8.63 1.01
N GLU A 15 -9.82 7.53 1.25
CA GLU A 15 -10.38 7.22 2.58
C GLU A 15 -9.30 7.05 3.66
N TYR A 16 -8.08 6.68 3.26
CA TYR A 16 -6.95 6.43 4.16
C TYR A 16 -5.87 7.53 4.08
N ALA A 17 -5.61 8.08 2.90
CA ALA A 17 -4.55 9.07 2.66
C ALA A 17 -5.03 10.54 2.75
N GLY A 18 -6.33 10.79 2.61
CA GLY A 18 -6.84 12.11 2.21
C GLY A 18 -6.66 12.35 0.70
N SER A 19 -6.87 13.60 0.26
CA SER A 19 -6.87 13.96 -1.16
C SER A 19 -5.51 13.68 -1.84
N LEU A 20 -5.58 13.13 -3.06
CA LEU A 20 -4.42 12.89 -3.92
C LEU A 20 -4.19 13.99 -4.97
N ASP A 21 -4.93 15.11 -4.91
CA ASP A 21 -4.89 16.18 -5.91
C ASP A 21 -3.52 16.88 -6.03
N ALA A 22 -2.69 16.78 -4.98
CA ALA A 22 -1.35 17.35 -4.95
C ALA A 22 -0.35 16.60 -5.85
N PHE A 23 -0.69 15.38 -6.30
CA PHE A 23 0.21 14.54 -7.06
C PHE A 23 -0.10 14.59 -8.56
N SER A 24 0.93 14.87 -9.36
CA SER A 24 0.82 14.94 -10.82
C SER A 24 0.93 13.57 -11.50
N ASP A 25 1.58 12.61 -10.85
CA ASP A 25 1.80 11.25 -11.36
C ASP A 25 1.41 10.21 -10.30
N ILE A 26 0.10 9.96 -10.21
CA ILE A 26 -0.47 9.13 -9.16
C ILE A 26 -0.10 7.65 -9.26
N GLU A 27 0.22 7.14 -10.44
CA GLU A 27 0.48 5.72 -10.65
C GLU A 27 1.76 5.26 -9.95
N ASN A 28 2.73 6.16 -9.77
CA ASN A 28 4.02 5.87 -9.12
C ASN A 28 4.03 6.11 -7.60
N ILE A 29 2.93 6.60 -7.03
CA ILE A 29 2.82 6.85 -5.59
C ILE A 29 2.74 5.52 -4.84
N SER A 30 3.59 5.33 -3.86
CA SER A 30 3.57 4.19 -2.95
C SER A 30 2.62 4.41 -1.77
N LEU A 31 1.86 3.37 -1.42
CA LEU A 31 1.01 3.38 -0.22
C LEU A 31 1.84 3.69 1.05
N TYR A 32 3.01 3.06 1.21
CA TYR A 32 3.82 3.28 2.40
C TYR A 32 4.74 4.49 2.26
N HIS A 33 5.62 4.51 1.25
CA HIS A 33 6.72 5.49 1.18
C HIS A 33 6.24 6.93 0.94
N ASP A 34 5.13 7.11 0.22
CA ASP A 34 4.61 8.44 -0.12
C ASP A 34 3.37 8.80 0.70
N LEU A 35 2.45 7.85 0.92
CA LEU A 35 1.19 8.11 1.63
C LEU A 35 1.23 7.74 3.12
N SER A 36 2.31 7.13 3.61
CA SER A 36 2.45 6.69 5.00
C SER A 36 1.29 5.79 5.47
N ILE A 37 0.73 5.00 4.55
CA ILE A 37 -0.24 3.95 4.86
C ILE A 37 0.52 2.64 5.09
N TYR A 38 0.47 2.13 6.31
CA TYR A 38 1.08 0.87 6.73
C TYR A 38 0.29 0.28 7.89
N GLY A 39 0.75 -0.84 8.45
CA GLY A 39 0.12 -1.45 9.62
C GLY A 39 -1.33 -1.86 9.37
N ASP A 40 -2.18 -1.60 10.36
CA ASP A 40 -3.61 -1.88 10.31
C ASP A 40 -4.29 -1.08 9.20
N GLY A 41 -3.88 0.17 8.96
CA GLY A 41 -4.40 0.99 7.87
C GLY A 41 -4.16 0.36 6.49
N ALA A 42 -2.96 -0.16 6.24
CA ALA A 42 -2.66 -0.88 4.99
C ALA A 42 -3.42 -2.20 4.91
N ASN A 43 -3.51 -2.96 6.02
CA ASN A 43 -4.20 -4.23 6.04
C ASN A 43 -5.71 -4.07 5.75
N GLU A 44 -6.36 -3.08 6.37
CA GLU A 44 -7.75 -2.76 6.12
C GLU A 44 -7.99 -2.27 4.68
N LEU A 45 -7.13 -1.39 4.16
CA LEU A 45 -7.21 -0.92 2.78
C LEU A 45 -7.12 -2.09 1.80
N LEU A 46 -6.12 -2.96 1.96
CA LEU A 46 -5.90 -4.11 1.06
C LEU A 46 -7.02 -5.15 1.15
N SER A 47 -7.61 -5.33 2.34
CA SER A 47 -8.79 -6.18 2.53
C SER A 47 -10.02 -5.63 1.77
N LYS A 48 -10.31 -4.32 1.90
CA LYS A 48 -11.37 -3.66 1.14
C LYS A 48 -11.10 -3.71 -0.36
N TYR A 49 -9.87 -3.43 -0.79
CA TYR A 49 -9.43 -3.51 -2.19
C TYR A 49 -9.69 -4.90 -2.77
N SER A 50 -9.24 -5.96 -2.08
CA SER A 50 -9.46 -7.34 -2.51
C SER A 50 -10.94 -7.64 -2.69
N SER A 51 -11.77 -7.23 -1.73
CA SER A 51 -13.22 -7.46 -1.76
C SER A 51 -13.93 -6.67 -2.87
N LEU A 52 -13.67 -5.37 -2.99
CA LEU A 52 -14.32 -4.47 -3.95
C LEU A 52 -13.99 -4.83 -5.40
N PHE A 53 -12.75 -5.24 -5.67
CA PHE A 53 -12.28 -5.48 -7.03
C PHE A 53 -12.13 -6.96 -7.40
N ASN A 54 -12.43 -7.86 -6.44
CA ASN A 54 -12.26 -9.30 -6.56
C ASN A 54 -10.82 -9.68 -6.95
N VAL A 55 -9.85 -9.17 -6.19
CA VAL A 55 -8.42 -9.40 -6.41
C VAL A 55 -7.91 -10.43 -5.42
N SER A 56 -7.25 -11.48 -5.91
CA SER A 56 -6.62 -12.48 -5.06
C SER A 56 -5.37 -11.92 -4.38
N MET A 57 -5.23 -12.20 -3.09
CA MET A 57 -4.10 -11.81 -2.25
C MET A 57 -3.25 -13.02 -1.82
N ASN A 58 -3.49 -14.21 -2.39
CA ASN A 58 -2.90 -15.46 -1.90
C ASN A 58 -1.37 -15.51 -2.02
N GLU A 59 -0.80 -14.84 -3.01
CA GLU A 59 0.65 -14.75 -3.25
C GLU A 59 1.25 -13.47 -2.66
N PHE A 60 0.42 -12.58 -2.10
CA PHE A 60 0.85 -11.28 -1.62
C PHE A 60 1.49 -11.40 -0.23
N HIS A 61 2.76 -11.00 -0.13
CA HIS A 61 3.51 -11.01 1.12
C HIS A 61 3.52 -9.61 1.76
N PHE A 62 2.55 -9.33 2.64
CA PHE A 62 2.37 -8.01 3.27
C PHE A 62 3.68 -7.40 3.82
N ASN A 63 4.44 -8.22 4.55
CA ASN A 63 5.69 -7.81 5.21
C ASN A 63 6.83 -7.48 4.24
N ASP A 64 6.70 -7.71 2.94
CA ASP A 64 7.66 -7.24 1.94
C ASP A 64 7.49 -5.74 1.65
N TYR A 65 6.29 -5.20 1.88
CA TYR A 65 5.88 -3.85 1.48
C TYR A 65 5.61 -2.92 2.66
N PHE A 66 5.21 -3.46 3.81
CA PHE A 66 4.85 -2.67 4.99
C PHE A 66 5.58 -3.16 6.25
N PRO A 67 5.93 -2.24 7.17
CA PRO A 67 6.30 -2.60 8.54
C PRO A 67 5.12 -3.20 9.31
N GLU A 68 5.41 -4.07 10.28
CA GLU A 68 4.42 -4.49 11.27
C GLU A 68 4.20 -3.37 12.30
N GLU A 69 2.97 -3.15 12.75
CA GLU A 69 2.72 -2.20 13.84
C GLU A 69 3.44 -2.65 15.11
N GLY A 70 4.34 -1.80 15.63
CA GLY A 70 5.24 -2.14 16.74
C GLY A 70 6.72 -2.26 16.36
N ASP A 71 7.05 -2.45 15.07
CA ASP A 71 8.44 -2.34 14.57
C ASP A 71 8.96 -0.87 14.61
N GLU A 72 8.05 0.10 14.68
CA GLU A 72 8.34 1.53 14.81
C GLU A 72 9.13 1.88 16.07
N ILE A 73 9.03 1.06 17.12
CA ILE A 73 9.72 1.30 18.39
C ILE A 73 11.25 1.15 18.23
N SER A 74 11.74 0.60 17.12
CA SER A 74 13.18 0.40 16.94
C SER A 74 13.97 1.67 16.66
N ASP A 75 13.37 2.78 16.17
CA ASP A 75 14.15 4.00 15.85
C ASP A 75 14.76 4.68 17.09
N PHE A 76 14.13 4.53 18.25
CA PHE A 76 14.66 5.07 19.51
C PHE A 76 15.73 4.16 20.14
N ILE A 77 15.78 2.86 19.80
CA ILE A 77 16.73 1.86 20.36
C ILE A 77 17.84 1.48 19.36
N LYS A 78 17.71 1.86 18.08
CA LYS A 78 18.67 1.61 16.97
C LYS A 78 20.10 2.13 17.22
N GLY A 79 20.30 3.03 18.19
CA GLY A 79 21.63 3.46 18.60
C GLY A 79 22.55 2.32 19.10
N LEU A 80 21.99 1.16 19.50
CA LEU A 80 22.75 0.07 20.13
C LEU A 80 22.85 -1.21 19.29
N PHE A 81 22.03 -1.39 18.25
CA PHE A 81 22.08 -2.57 17.38
C PHE A 81 22.20 -2.15 15.91
N LYS A 82 23.39 -2.32 15.33
CA LYS A 82 23.69 -2.17 13.89
C LYS A 82 23.04 -3.29 13.04
N GLY A 83 21.74 -3.52 13.19
CA GLY A 83 20.97 -4.33 12.26
C GLY A 83 20.73 -3.56 10.96
N LYS A 84 20.73 -4.26 9.81
CA LYS A 84 20.34 -3.63 8.54
C LYS A 84 18.85 -3.28 8.63
N GLU A 85 18.50 -2.01 8.43
CA GLU A 85 17.10 -1.60 8.31
C GLU A 85 16.44 -2.40 7.18
N LYS A 86 15.28 -2.98 7.48
CA LYS A 86 14.50 -3.71 6.49
C LYS A 86 14.06 -2.71 5.42
N LYS A 87 14.44 -2.95 4.17
CA LYS A 87 14.00 -2.13 3.04
C LYS A 87 12.70 -2.70 2.50
N TYR A 88 11.61 -1.97 2.70
CA TYR A 88 10.30 -2.33 2.18
C TYR A 88 10.19 -1.99 0.70
N LYS A 89 9.66 -2.91 -0.10
CA LYS A 89 9.36 -2.69 -1.52
C LYS A 89 8.25 -1.65 -1.66
N PRO A 90 8.25 -0.81 -2.71
CA PRO A 90 7.12 0.05 -2.98
C PRO A 90 5.94 -0.78 -3.50
N LEU A 91 4.77 -0.61 -2.90
CA LEU A 91 3.49 -0.99 -3.50
C LEU A 91 2.80 0.26 -3.99
N THR A 92 2.71 0.44 -5.32
CA THR A 92 2.21 1.67 -5.94
C THR A 92 0.73 1.60 -6.30
N ILE A 93 0.10 2.75 -6.56
CA ILE A 93 -1.26 2.79 -7.10
C ILE A 93 -1.33 2.09 -8.46
N GLY A 94 -0.30 2.21 -9.29
CA GLY A 94 -0.18 1.49 -10.56
C GLY A 94 -0.19 -0.03 -10.37
N ASP A 95 0.51 -0.54 -9.35
CA ASP A 95 0.49 -1.97 -9.01
C ASP A 95 -0.92 -2.44 -8.62
N LEU A 96 -1.64 -1.65 -7.83
CA LEU A 96 -3.03 -1.94 -7.48
C LEU A 96 -3.94 -1.94 -8.73
N GLN A 97 -3.76 -1.00 -9.65
CA GLN A 97 -4.50 -0.99 -10.91
C GLN A 97 -4.21 -2.25 -11.74
N GLN A 98 -2.94 -2.66 -11.86
CA GLN A 98 -2.58 -3.90 -12.54
C GLN A 98 -3.16 -5.11 -11.83
N GLY A 99 -3.20 -5.12 -10.50
CA GLY A 99 -3.80 -6.19 -9.72
C GLY A 99 -5.30 -6.36 -9.99
N ILE A 100 -6.03 -5.27 -10.21
CA ILE A 100 -7.45 -5.31 -10.60
C ILE A 100 -7.64 -5.93 -11.98
N ILE A 101 -6.77 -5.58 -12.93
CA ILE A 101 -6.79 -6.10 -14.31
C ILE A 101 -6.47 -7.59 -14.32
N ASN A 102 -5.43 -7.98 -13.58
CA ASN A 102 -4.92 -9.36 -13.54
C ASN A 102 -5.68 -10.26 -12.56
N LYS A 103 -6.57 -9.69 -11.75
CA LYS A 103 -7.30 -10.36 -10.65
C LYS A 103 -6.41 -10.98 -9.58
N LYS A 104 -5.17 -10.50 -9.45
CA LYS A 104 -4.24 -10.91 -8.41
C LYS A 104 -3.22 -9.83 -8.11
N LEU A 105 -2.84 -9.70 -6.84
CA LEU A 105 -1.73 -8.84 -6.39
C LEU A 105 -0.53 -9.73 -6.06
N ASN A 106 0.66 -9.33 -6.53
CA ASN A 106 1.91 -10.08 -6.34
C ASN A 106 2.81 -9.42 -5.29
#